data_AF-A0A7V5I407-F1
#
_entry.id   AF-A0A7V5I407-F1
#
_cell.length_a   1.000
_cell.length_b   1.000
_cell.length_c   1.000
_cell.angle_alpha   90.00
_cell.angle_beta   90.00
_cell.angle_gamma   90.00
#
_symmetry.space_group_name_H-M   'P 1'
#
loop_
_entity.id
_entity.type
_entity.pdbx_description
1 polymer ?
#
loop_
_entity_poly.entity_id
_entity_poly.type
_entity_poly.pdbx_seq_one_letter_code
_entity_poly.pdbx_strand_id
1 'polypeptide(L)'
;MGEECLASQDSNGVQSSSGSCEREGTAFIRVPGVVDWTAKGALEKWFARASRWQLFDDGTFATTQRPVIELSHREESAAAAPFAEPVVGFRIHDRQWSRYLCNHPRVIAIGDVHGCITELQDLLRVCDYRPGDELILLGDLVAKGPDSQAVVQMAREIGARAVRGNHDHEVIRCREAMMRGHDPSHASVDHQRIARQLSQQEHEWLRSCPWYIRSEDLETVFVHAGFQPDVPFEEQLPRHMMNLRSVLENGAPSARHSNGMAWARLWKGPLRVVFGHDAYMGLQLWDKCIGLDTGCVYGGRLTALLLPENRLISVPARKMYVAPRKRG
;
A
#
# COMPACT_ATOMS: atom_id res chain seq x y z
N MET A 1 -77.66 10.67 -15.06
CA MET A 1 -77.64 10.48 -16.53
C MET A 1 -76.22 10.11 -16.89
N GLY A 2 -75.82 8.90 -17.26
CA GLY A 2 -76.48 7.64 -17.54
C GLY A 2 -75.40 6.74 -18.18
N GLU A 3 -75.31 5.50 -17.70
CA GLU A 3 -74.90 4.25 -18.41
C GLU A 3 -73.50 4.18 -19.04
N GLU A 4 -72.57 3.32 -18.59
CA GLU A 4 -72.47 1.84 -18.68
C GLU A 4 -72.23 1.24 -20.08
N CYS A 5 -71.09 0.53 -20.20
CA CYS A 5 -70.84 -0.78 -20.84
C CYS A 5 -69.36 -1.12 -20.52
N LEU A 6 -68.94 -2.10 -19.70
CA LEU A 6 -69.22 -3.56 -19.63
C LEU A 6 -69.10 -4.22 -21.02
N ALA A 7 -68.34 -5.30 -21.26
CA ALA A 7 -67.88 -6.36 -20.38
C ALA A 7 -66.76 -7.25 -20.98
N SER A 8 -66.14 -8.03 -20.08
CA SER A 8 -65.79 -9.47 -20.12
C SER A 8 -64.72 -9.98 -21.10
N GLN A 9 -63.59 -10.51 -20.64
CA GLN A 9 -63.33 -11.78 -19.89
C GLN A 9 -63.32 -13.04 -20.75
N ASP A 10 -62.16 -13.71 -20.82
CA ASP A 10 -61.92 -15.16 -20.61
C ASP A 10 -60.40 -15.41 -20.82
N SER A 11 -59.57 -15.90 -19.89
CA SER A 11 -59.57 -17.06 -18.98
C SER A 11 -58.93 -18.35 -19.59
N ASN A 12 -57.91 -18.86 -18.87
CA ASN A 12 -57.30 -20.21 -18.86
C ASN A 12 -56.09 -20.56 -19.75
N GLY A 13 -54.96 -20.87 -19.08
CA GLY A 13 -54.42 -22.25 -19.11
C GLY A 13 -52.96 -22.54 -19.55
N VAL A 14 -52.08 -22.78 -18.56
CA VAL A 14 -51.10 -23.91 -18.44
C VAL A 14 -49.78 -23.97 -19.28
N GLN A 15 -48.67 -23.89 -18.52
CA GLN A 15 -47.36 -24.61 -18.50
C GLN A 15 -46.37 -24.72 -19.70
N SER A 16 -45.09 -24.43 -19.33
CA SER A 16 -43.78 -24.97 -19.80
C SER A 16 -43.38 -24.66 -21.27
N SER A 17 -42.13 -24.39 -21.66
CA SER A 17 -40.82 -24.88 -21.22
C SER A 17 -39.68 -24.02 -21.80
N SER A 18 -38.58 -23.90 -21.04
CA SER A 18 -37.16 -23.85 -21.47
C SER A 18 -36.73 -23.07 -22.72
N GLY A 19 -35.80 -22.13 -22.55
CA GLY A 19 -35.00 -21.58 -23.64
C GLY A 19 -34.14 -20.39 -23.23
N SER A 20 -33.07 -20.65 -22.49
CA SER A 20 -32.05 -19.70 -22.06
C SER A 20 -31.38 -18.98 -23.24
N CYS A 21 -31.39 -17.64 -23.22
CA CYS A 21 -30.43 -16.82 -23.95
C CYS A 21 -29.78 -15.89 -22.91
N GLU A 22 -28.60 -16.29 -22.45
CA GLU A 22 -27.76 -15.48 -21.56
C GLU A 22 -27.41 -14.17 -22.29
N ARG A 23 -27.83 -13.05 -21.69
CA ARG A 23 -27.31 -11.73 -22.04
C ARG A 23 -26.12 -11.47 -21.14
N GLU A 24 -24.94 -11.32 -21.72
CA GLU A 24 -23.78 -10.75 -21.05
C GLU A 24 -24.11 -9.30 -20.65
N GLY A 25 -24.56 -9.12 -19.42
CA GLY A 25 -24.69 -7.82 -18.80
C GLY A 25 -23.34 -7.36 -18.27
N THR A 26 -22.69 -6.43 -18.96
CA THR A 26 -21.56 -5.67 -18.41
C THR A 26 -22.09 -4.81 -17.26
N ALA A 27 -21.92 -5.28 -16.02
CA ALA A 27 -22.27 -4.51 -14.84
C ALA A 27 -21.20 -3.43 -14.60
N PHE A 28 -21.50 -2.20 -15.01
CA PHE A 28 -20.73 -1.03 -14.58
C PHE A 28 -21.02 -0.75 -13.10
N ILE A 29 -20.07 -1.06 -12.21
CA ILE A 29 -20.13 -0.58 -10.83
C ILE A 29 -19.77 0.91 -10.84
N ARG A 30 -20.79 1.76 -10.70
CA ARG A 30 -20.64 3.19 -10.47
C ARG A 30 -20.12 3.39 -9.04
N VAL A 31 -18.84 3.66 -8.86
CA VAL A 31 -18.27 4.01 -7.54
C VAL A 31 -18.65 5.47 -7.22
N PRO A 32 -19.45 5.73 -6.17
CA PRO A 32 -19.83 7.10 -5.83
C PRO A 32 -18.71 7.80 -5.06
N GLY A 33 -18.34 9.00 -5.52
CA GLY A 33 -17.97 10.19 -4.74
C GLY A 33 -16.89 10.09 -3.67
N VAL A 34 -15.89 10.96 -3.77
CA VAL A 34 -14.87 11.27 -2.75
C VAL A 34 -15.45 11.24 -1.33
N VAL A 35 -14.96 10.31 -0.48
CA VAL A 35 -15.20 10.35 0.96
C VAL A 35 -14.29 11.41 1.56
N ASP A 36 -14.87 12.45 2.13
CA ASP A 36 -14.15 13.46 2.90
C ASP A 36 -13.81 12.89 4.29
N TRP A 37 -12.55 12.49 4.46
CA TRP A 37 -12.02 11.88 5.68
C TRP A 37 -11.74 12.90 6.79
N THR A 38 -11.90 14.20 6.53
CA THR A 38 -11.76 15.24 7.56
C THR A 38 -13.01 15.39 8.42
N ALA A 39 -14.14 14.83 7.97
CA ALA A 39 -15.40 14.85 8.71
C ALA A 39 -15.46 13.74 9.78
N LYS A 40 -15.70 14.15 11.04
CA LYS A 40 -15.94 13.24 12.17
C LYS A 40 -17.04 12.22 11.80
N GLY A 41 -16.72 10.92 11.85
CA GLY A 41 -17.62 9.80 11.50
C GLY A 41 -17.53 9.29 10.05
N ALA A 42 -16.58 9.77 9.23
CA ALA A 42 -16.36 9.27 7.87
C ALA A 42 -15.95 7.77 7.84
N LEU A 43 -15.10 7.34 8.79
CA LEU A 43 -14.74 5.92 8.95
C LEU A 43 -15.93 5.04 9.31
N GLU A 44 -16.77 5.46 10.26
CA GLU A 44 -17.96 4.71 10.68
C GLU A 44 -18.95 4.55 9.51
N LYS A 45 -19.14 5.61 8.72
CA LYS A 45 -19.97 5.57 7.51
C LYS A 45 -19.39 4.67 6.42
N TRP A 46 -18.06 4.60 6.29
CA TRP A 46 -17.40 3.70 5.35
C TRP A 46 -17.53 2.24 5.78
N PHE A 47 -17.25 1.92 7.06
CA PHE A 47 -17.45 0.58 7.62
C PHE A 47 -18.92 0.12 7.56
N ALA A 48 -19.89 1.00 7.82
CA ALA A 48 -21.33 0.71 7.68
C ALA A 48 -21.77 0.45 6.23
N ARG A 49 -21.00 0.95 5.26
CA ARG A 49 -21.24 0.72 3.82
C ARG A 49 -20.58 -0.57 3.35
N ALA A 50 -19.44 -0.92 3.95
CA ALA A 50 -18.72 -2.15 3.63
C ALA A 50 -19.31 -3.41 4.30
N SER A 51 -20.05 -3.27 5.39
CA SER A 51 -20.83 -4.37 6.00
C SER A 51 -22.02 -4.85 5.15
N ARG A 52 -22.24 -4.24 3.96
CA ARG A 52 -23.29 -4.61 3.00
C ARG A 52 -22.81 -5.52 1.87
N TRP A 53 -21.52 -5.86 1.81
CA TRP A 53 -20.97 -6.83 0.87
C TRP A 53 -21.10 -8.24 1.46
N GLN A 54 -22.07 -9.03 0.98
CA GLN A 54 -22.19 -10.45 1.33
C GLN A 54 -21.24 -11.27 0.45
N LEU A 55 -20.37 -12.07 1.08
CA LEU A 55 -19.57 -13.10 0.42
C LEU A 55 -20.50 -14.24 0.00
N PHE A 56 -20.52 -14.59 -1.29
CA PHE A 56 -21.12 -15.83 -1.76
C PHE A 56 -20.03 -16.90 -1.76
N ASP A 57 -20.27 -17.97 -1.00
CA ASP A 57 -19.36 -19.10 -0.82
C ASP A 57 -20.08 -20.35 -1.35
N ASP A 58 -19.65 -20.90 -2.48
CA ASP A 58 -20.07 -22.21 -2.96
C ASP A 58 -18.90 -23.00 -3.56
N GLY A 59 -18.03 -23.48 -2.66
CA GLY A 59 -16.93 -24.36 -3.00
C GLY A 59 -17.37 -25.63 -3.75
N THR A 60 -16.74 -25.88 -4.89
CA THR A 60 -16.57 -27.24 -5.46
C THR A 60 -15.25 -27.34 -6.25
N PHE A 61 -14.54 -28.46 -6.08
CA PHE A 61 -13.25 -28.79 -6.70
C PHE A 61 -13.42 -29.60 -7.99
N ALA A 62 -12.57 -29.36 -8.99
CA ALA A 62 -12.24 -30.35 -10.03
C ALA A 62 -10.82 -30.15 -10.60
N THR A 63 -10.29 -31.20 -11.19
CA THR A 63 -8.89 -31.62 -11.19
C THR A 63 -8.09 -31.23 -12.45
N THR A 64 -6.77 -31.05 -12.25
CA THR A 64 -5.64 -31.30 -13.16
C THR A 64 -5.83 -31.16 -14.68
N GLN A 65 -5.15 -30.18 -15.28
CA GLN A 65 -4.36 -30.33 -16.52
C GLN A 65 -3.43 -29.11 -16.68
N ARG A 66 -2.14 -29.36 -16.96
CA ARG A 66 -1.13 -28.31 -17.24
C ARG A 66 -1.42 -27.68 -18.61
N PRO A 67 -1.37 -26.34 -18.79
CA PRO A 67 -1.40 -25.77 -20.13
C PRO A 67 -0.06 -25.19 -20.59
N VAL A 68 0.06 -25.28 -21.90
CA VAL A 68 1.15 -24.93 -22.81
C VAL A 68 1.27 -23.40 -22.93
N ILE A 69 2.50 -22.90 -23.01
CA ILE A 69 2.81 -21.49 -23.28
C ILE A 69 2.78 -21.29 -24.80
N GLU A 70 1.77 -20.57 -25.32
CA GLU A 70 1.82 -19.97 -26.66
C GLU A 70 1.98 -18.46 -26.53
N LEU A 71 3.07 -17.94 -27.08
CA LEU A 71 3.32 -16.51 -27.22
C LEU A 71 2.66 -16.04 -28.53
N SER A 72 1.74 -15.09 -28.45
CA SER A 72 1.29 -14.34 -29.64
C SER A 72 1.57 -12.86 -29.46
N HIS A 73 2.34 -12.31 -30.40
CA HIS A 73 2.49 -10.88 -30.59
C HIS A 73 1.33 -10.36 -31.44
N ARG A 74 0.72 -9.24 -31.02
CA ARG A 74 -0.01 -8.36 -31.92
C ARG A 74 0.47 -6.93 -31.73
N GLU A 75 1.00 -6.37 -32.81
CA GLU A 75 1.11 -4.93 -33.02
C GLU A 75 -0.30 -4.39 -33.32
N GLU A 76 -0.73 -3.35 -32.62
CA GLU A 76 -1.82 -2.50 -33.08
C GLU A 76 -1.41 -1.02 -32.98
N SER A 77 -1.65 -0.32 -34.08
CA SER A 77 -1.11 0.99 -34.42
C SER A 77 -1.74 2.15 -33.66
N ALA A 78 -0.92 3.19 -33.47
CA ALA A 78 -1.21 4.43 -32.78
C ALA A 78 -2.32 5.30 -33.42
N ALA A 79 -3.20 5.84 -32.56
CA ALA A 79 -3.81 7.16 -32.72
C ALA A 79 -3.91 7.85 -31.35
N ALA A 80 -3.56 9.13 -31.31
CA ALA A 80 -2.98 9.83 -30.16
C ALA A 80 -3.93 10.27 -29.04
N ALA A 81 -3.44 10.15 -27.80
CA ALA A 81 -3.77 11.04 -26.67
C ALA A 81 -2.45 11.42 -25.96
N PRO A 82 -2.18 12.71 -25.67
CA PRO A 82 -0.91 13.11 -25.07
C PRO A 82 -0.97 12.88 -23.54
N PHE A 83 0.04 12.18 -23.01
CA PHE A 83 0.22 11.80 -21.60
C PHE A 83 -0.59 10.60 -21.08
N ALA A 84 -0.46 9.45 -21.73
CA ALA A 84 -0.55 8.17 -21.04
C ALA A 84 0.88 7.62 -20.88
N GLU A 85 1.49 7.78 -19.72
CA GLU A 85 2.68 6.99 -19.40
C GLU A 85 2.27 5.52 -19.27
N PRO A 86 3.10 4.57 -19.74
CA PRO A 86 2.72 3.17 -19.78
C PRO A 86 2.54 2.64 -18.36
N VAL A 87 1.32 2.19 -18.05
CA VAL A 87 1.11 1.23 -16.97
C VAL A 87 1.88 -0.03 -17.37
N VAL A 88 3.08 -0.23 -16.82
CA VAL A 88 3.80 -1.50 -16.93
C VAL A 88 3.06 -2.51 -16.05
N GLY A 89 2.02 -3.12 -16.62
CA GLY A 89 1.22 -4.14 -15.96
C GLY A 89 1.43 -5.49 -16.60
N PHE A 90 2.11 -6.40 -15.91
CA PHE A 90 2.02 -7.82 -16.22
C PHE A 90 0.70 -8.34 -15.64
N ARG A 91 -0.23 -8.81 -16.50
CA ARG A 91 -1.40 -9.57 -16.04
C ARG A 91 -1.05 -11.05 -16.05
N ILE A 92 -0.87 -11.65 -14.88
CA ILE A 92 -0.86 -13.11 -14.76
C ILE A 92 -2.31 -13.54 -14.54
N HIS A 93 -2.99 -13.99 -15.60
CA HIS A 93 -4.27 -14.68 -15.47
C HIS A 93 -4.00 -16.17 -15.29
N ASP A 94 -3.94 -16.64 -14.05
CA ASP A 94 -3.90 -18.08 -13.76
C ASP A 94 -4.96 -18.42 -12.69
N ARG A 95 -5.69 -19.53 -12.93
CA ARG A 95 -6.77 -20.05 -12.06
C ARG A 95 -6.26 -20.40 -10.65
N GLN A 96 -4.96 -20.59 -10.45
CA GLN A 96 -4.36 -20.69 -9.11
C GLN A 96 -4.48 -19.38 -8.31
N TRP A 97 -4.43 -18.21 -8.96
CA TRP A 97 -4.46 -16.91 -8.30
C TRP A 97 -5.81 -16.56 -7.67
N SER A 98 -6.90 -16.91 -8.35
CA SER A 98 -8.23 -16.76 -7.78
C SER A 98 -8.33 -17.51 -6.45
N ARG A 99 -7.80 -18.75 -6.39
CA ARG A 99 -7.80 -19.57 -5.17
C ARG A 99 -6.85 -19.05 -4.07
N TYR A 100 -5.75 -18.39 -4.43
CA TYR A 100 -4.85 -17.75 -3.46
C TYR A 100 -5.55 -16.57 -2.77
N LEU A 101 -6.22 -15.70 -3.54
CA LEU A 101 -6.98 -14.56 -2.99
C LEU A 101 -8.23 -15.01 -2.19
N CYS A 102 -8.77 -16.20 -2.46
CA CYS A 102 -9.82 -16.80 -1.62
C CYS A 102 -9.33 -17.12 -0.19
N ASN A 103 -8.03 -17.39 -0.04
CA ASN A 103 -7.45 -17.94 1.20
C ASN A 103 -6.44 -16.99 1.88
N HIS A 104 -5.95 -15.97 1.18
CA HIS A 104 -4.96 -15.01 1.68
C HIS A 104 -5.34 -13.58 1.30
N PRO A 105 -5.24 -12.61 2.22
CA PRO A 105 -5.58 -11.22 1.96
C PRO A 105 -4.63 -10.61 0.91
N ARG A 106 -5.17 -9.78 0.03
CA ARG A 106 -4.37 -8.93 -0.86
C ARG A 106 -3.57 -7.95 0.00
N VAL A 107 -2.27 -7.83 -0.25
CA VAL A 107 -1.38 -6.93 0.50
C VAL A 107 -1.14 -5.67 -0.32
N ILE A 108 -1.29 -4.50 0.31
CA ILE A 108 -0.93 -3.19 -0.25
C ILE A 108 0.21 -2.64 0.60
N ALA A 109 1.44 -2.66 0.07
CA ALA A 109 2.61 -2.10 0.73
C ALA A 109 2.87 -0.68 0.22
N ILE A 110 3.00 0.32 1.10
CA ILE A 110 3.17 1.74 0.74
C ILE A 110 4.49 2.28 1.28
N GLY A 111 5.22 3.02 0.44
CA GLY A 111 6.45 3.73 0.82
C GLY A 111 6.24 4.91 1.78
N ASP A 112 7.30 5.70 1.96
CA ASP A 112 7.39 6.77 2.96
C ASP A 112 6.32 7.85 2.79
N VAL A 113 5.45 7.99 3.79
CA VAL A 113 4.28 8.90 3.75
C VAL A 113 4.65 10.30 4.21
N HIS A 114 5.47 10.43 5.25
CA HIS A 114 5.94 11.70 5.80
C HIS A 114 4.83 12.75 6.02
N GLY A 115 3.72 12.36 6.66
CA GLY A 115 2.61 13.27 6.95
C GLY A 115 1.80 13.73 5.72
N CYS A 116 2.01 13.14 4.54
CA CYS A 116 1.25 13.44 3.31
C CYS A 116 -0.11 12.73 3.31
N ILE A 117 -1.00 13.14 4.24
CA ILE A 117 -2.29 12.49 4.47
C ILE A 117 -3.20 12.47 3.24
N THR A 118 -3.22 13.55 2.46
CA THR A 118 -4.04 13.66 1.24
C THR A 118 -3.60 12.65 0.20
N GLU A 119 -2.29 12.53 -0.01
CA GLU A 119 -1.69 11.56 -0.94
C GLU A 119 -1.92 10.12 -0.49
N LEU A 120 -1.85 9.84 0.82
CA LEU A 120 -2.19 8.51 1.35
C LEU A 120 -3.65 8.15 1.04
N GLN A 121 -4.59 9.07 1.27
CA GLN A 121 -6.00 8.87 0.95
C GLN A 121 -6.26 8.73 -0.55
N ASP A 122 -5.57 9.54 -1.38
CA ASP A 122 -5.64 9.44 -2.83
C ASP A 122 -5.12 8.07 -3.30
N LEU A 123 -3.99 7.61 -2.77
CA LEU A 123 -3.39 6.34 -3.14
C LEU A 123 -4.28 5.16 -2.77
N LEU A 124 -4.84 5.13 -1.55
CA LEU A 124 -5.77 4.08 -1.14
C LEU A 124 -7.03 4.03 -2.02
N ARG A 125 -7.53 5.19 -2.48
CA ARG A 125 -8.63 5.26 -3.45
C ARG A 125 -8.24 4.65 -4.80
N VAL A 126 -7.05 4.97 -5.32
CA VAL A 126 -6.57 4.42 -6.61
C VAL A 126 -6.23 2.93 -6.51
N CYS A 127 -5.78 2.46 -5.34
CA CYS A 127 -5.56 1.04 -5.07
C CYS A 127 -6.86 0.25 -4.94
N ASP A 128 -8.01 0.94 -4.84
CA ASP A 128 -9.31 0.35 -4.55
C ASP A 128 -9.23 -0.49 -3.26
N TYR A 129 -8.72 0.13 -2.19
CA TYR A 129 -8.60 -0.48 -0.86
C TYR A 129 -9.98 -0.86 -0.30
N ARG A 130 -10.11 -2.09 0.19
CA ARG A 130 -11.33 -2.71 0.69
C ARG A 130 -11.07 -3.42 2.02
N PRO A 131 -12.08 -3.58 2.89
CA PRO A 131 -11.94 -4.46 4.05
C PRO A 131 -11.56 -5.87 3.60
N GLY A 132 -10.58 -6.45 4.28
CA GLY A 132 -9.96 -7.72 3.89
C GLY A 132 -8.60 -7.55 3.21
N ASP A 133 -8.28 -6.36 2.69
CA ASP A 133 -6.90 -6.06 2.30
C ASP A 133 -6.02 -5.85 3.53
N GLU A 134 -4.79 -6.36 3.47
CA GLU A 134 -3.76 -6.04 4.44
C GLU A 134 -2.94 -4.83 3.96
N LEU A 135 -2.96 -3.76 4.74
CA LEU A 135 -2.18 -2.55 4.46
C LEU A 135 -0.89 -2.55 5.27
N ILE A 136 0.26 -2.43 4.60
CA ILE A 136 1.59 -2.37 5.21
C ILE A 136 2.26 -1.04 4.85
N LEU A 137 2.55 -0.21 5.86
CA LEU A 137 3.30 1.04 5.69
C LEU A 137 4.78 0.82 5.99
N LEU A 138 5.67 1.27 5.09
CA LEU A 138 7.11 1.00 5.15
C LEU A 138 7.90 1.94 6.07
N GLY A 139 7.25 2.51 7.09
CA GLY A 139 7.86 3.46 8.00
C GLY A 139 7.89 4.89 7.47
N ASP A 140 8.45 5.78 8.27
CA ASP A 140 8.49 7.22 8.03
C ASP A 140 7.11 7.80 7.73
N LEU A 141 6.17 7.46 8.63
CA LEU A 141 4.80 7.96 8.59
C LEU A 141 4.78 9.45 8.95
N VAL A 142 5.71 9.88 9.81
CA VAL A 142 5.78 11.23 10.38
C VAL A 142 6.93 12.06 9.80
N ALA A 143 6.98 13.33 10.22
CA ALA A 143 7.97 14.34 9.87
C ALA A 143 7.87 14.89 8.45
N LYS A 144 8.42 16.10 8.26
CA LYS A 144 8.54 16.84 6.99
C LYS A 144 7.22 17.36 6.41
N GLY A 145 6.25 16.49 6.16
CA GLY A 145 4.99 16.89 5.50
C GLY A 145 3.97 17.52 6.44
N PRO A 146 2.77 17.80 5.91
CA PRO A 146 1.84 18.74 6.52
C PRO A 146 1.17 18.21 7.79
N ASP A 147 0.85 16.91 7.86
CA ASP A 147 0.05 16.37 8.95
C ASP A 147 0.45 14.94 9.34
N SER A 148 1.46 14.85 10.22
CA SER A 148 1.92 13.57 10.77
C SER A 148 0.91 12.90 11.70
N GLN A 149 0.12 13.69 12.44
CA GLN A 149 -0.85 13.12 13.38
C GLN A 149 -1.98 12.42 12.64
N ALA A 150 -2.54 13.06 11.60
CA ALA A 150 -3.61 12.47 10.81
C ALA A 150 -3.19 11.16 10.11
N VAL A 151 -1.94 11.07 9.64
CA VAL A 151 -1.41 9.81 9.06
C VAL A 151 -1.39 8.69 10.10
N VAL A 152 -0.83 8.94 11.28
CA VAL A 152 -0.76 7.93 12.35
C VAL A 152 -2.16 7.57 12.85
N GLN A 153 -3.03 8.55 13.02
CA GLN A 153 -4.42 8.36 13.41
C GLN A 153 -5.14 7.44 12.40
N MET A 154 -5.10 7.79 11.12
CA MET A 154 -5.76 7.03 10.05
C MET A 154 -5.22 5.61 9.97
N ALA A 155 -3.89 5.44 9.97
CA ALA A 155 -3.25 4.12 9.89
C ALA A 155 -3.72 3.19 11.03
N ARG A 156 -3.80 3.72 12.25
CA ARG A 156 -4.32 2.99 13.41
C ARG A 156 -5.81 2.64 13.25
N GLU A 157 -6.64 3.59 12.84
CA GLU A 157 -8.09 3.43 12.75
C GLU A 157 -8.53 2.43 11.65
N ILE A 158 -7.78 2.36 10.55
CA ILE A 158 -8.02 1.37 9.48
C ILE A 158 -7.37 0.01 9.75
N GLY A 159 -6.67 -0.14 10.88
CA GLY A 159 -5.99 -1.39 11.24
C GLY A 159 -4.77 -1.70 10.36
N ALA A 160 -4.11 -0.68 9.80
CA ALA A 160 -2.88 -0.86 9.05
C ALA A 160 -1.77 -1.43 9.96
N ARG A 161 -0.86 -2.19 9.35
CA ARG A 161 0.41 -2.54 9.97
C ARG A 161 1.48 -1.61 9.43
N ALA A 162 2.52 -1.36 10.22
CA ALA A 162 3.63 -0.54 9.81
C ALA A 162 4.94 -1.07 10.37
N VAL A 163 6.04 -0.88 9.65
CA VAL A 163 7.39 -1.01 10.19
C VAL A 163 7.89 0.34 10.66
N ARG A 164 8.84 0.36 11.60
CA ARG A 164 9.35 1.60 12.18
C ARG A 164 10.40 2.26 11.29
N GLY A 165 10.13 3.48 10.86
CA GLY A 165 11.11 4.33 10.17
C GLY A 165 12.05 5.07 11.11
N ASN A 166 13.11 5.67 10.57
CA ASN A 166 14.05 6.44 11.40
C ASN A 166 13.43 7.76 11.89
N HIS A 167 12.58 8.42 11.11
CA HIS A 167 11.86 9.61 11.57
C HIS A 167 10.82 9.25 12.64
N ASP A 168 10.12 8.12 12.49
CA ASP A 168 9.19 7.61 13.51
C ASP A 168 9.92 7.34 14.83
N HIS A 169 11.10 6.70 14.75
CA HIS A 169 11.91 6.38 15.91
C HIS A 169 12.39 7.62 16.68
N GLU A 170 12.81 8.67 15.98
CA GLU A 170 13.22 9.92 16.63
C GLU A 170 12.05 10.65 17.31
N VAL A 171 10.84 10.62 16.73
CA VAL A 171 9.63 11.14 17.40
C VAL A 171 9.34 10.36 18.69
N ILE A 172 9.42 9.03 18.66
CA ILE A 172 9.21 8.18 19.83
C ILE A 172 10.23 8.52 20.91
N ARG A 173 11.52 8.50 20.59
CA ARG A 173 12.60 8.83 21.54
C ARG A 173 12.42 10.21 22.16
N CYS A 174 12.06 11.19 21.33
CA CYS A 174 11.78 12.55 21.77
C CYS A 174 10.61 12.60 22.76
N ARG A 175 9.48 11.97 22.45
CA ARG A 175 8.30 11.92 23.33
C ARG A 175 8.61 11.22 24.65
N GLU A 176 9.32 10.09 24.62
CA GLU A 176 9.66 9.37 25.84
C GLU A 176 10.66 10.15 26.72
N ALA A 177 11.60 10.89 26.11
CA ALA A 177 12.48 11.78 26.85
C ALA A 177 11.69 12.88 27.57
N MET A 178 10.73 13.52 26.87
CA MET A 178 9.83 14.51 27.48
C MET A 178 9.01 13.92 28.63
N MET A 179 8.47 12.70 28.48
CA MET A 179 7.71 12.01 29.55
C MET A 179 8.55 11.73 30.79
N ARG A 180 9.86 11.53 30.64
CA ARG A 180 10.83 11.36 31.73
C ARG A 180 11.37 12.69 32.28
N GLY A 181 10.88 13.82 31.78
CA GLY A 181 11.35 15.15 32.19
C GLY A 181 12.72 15.54 31.63
N HIS A 182 13.22 14.85 30.59
CA HIS A 182 14.50 15.16 29.95
C HIS A 182 14.36 16.20 28.83
N ASP A 183 15.46 16.88 28.53
CA ASP A 183 15.55 17.85 27.43
C ASP A 183 15.43 17.16 26.05
N PRO A 184 14.44 17.56 25.22
CA PRO A 184 14.26 17.01 23.88
C PRO A 184 15.14 17.63 22.80
N SER A 185 16.11 18.49 23.16
CA SER A 185 17.02 19.19 22.23
C SER A 185 17.85 18.29 21.31
N HIS A 186 18.00 17.00 21.65
CA HIS A 186 18.61 16.00 20.77
C HIS A 186 17.81 15.77 19.47
N ALA A 187 16.50 16.04 19.47
CA ALA A 187 15.61 15.85 18.33
C ALA A 187 15.37 17.17 17.58
N SER A 188 15.09 17.09 16.27
CA SER A 188 14.78 18.27 15.46
C SER A 188 13.52 18.99 15.95
N VAL A 189 13.40 20.29 15.66
CA VAL A 189 12.21 21.08 16.03
C VAL A 189 10.92 20.44 15.50
N ASP A 190 10.95 19.87 14.30
CA ASP A 190 9.79 19.18 13.72
C ASP A 190 9.45 17.90 14.50
N HIS A 191 10.45 17.08 14.83
CA HIS A 191 10.25 15.88 15.66
C HIS A 191 9.70 16.24 17.04
N GLN A 192 10.20 17.30 17.67
CA GLN A 192 9.70 17.77 18.96
C GLN A 192 8.24 18.25 18.86
N ARG A 193 7.89 18.96 17.79
CA ARG A 193 6.51 19.41 17.54
C ARG A 193 5.57 18.21 17.42
N ILE A 194 5.92 17.24 16.58
CA ILE A 194 5.12 16.03 16.34
C ILE A 194 5.00 15.22 17.64
N ALA A 195 6.11 15.02 18.35
CA ALA A 195 6.13 14.33 19.63
C ALA A 195 5.12 14.94 20.62
N ARG A 196 4.97 16.27 20.67
CA ARG A 196 3.96 16.94 21.52
C ARG A 196 2.53 16.77 20.99
N GLN A 197 2.34 16.77 19.68
CA GLN A 197 1.01 16.71 19.03
C GLN A 197 0.36 15.33 19.11
N LEU A 198 1.14 14.24 19.00
CA LEU A 198 0.60 12.89 19.09
C LEU A 198 -0.10 12.66 20.45
N SER A 199 -1.31 12.12 20.39
CA SER A 199 -2.02 11.58 21.54
C SER A 199 -1.26 10.38 22.12
N GLN A 200 -1.61 10.00 23.35
CA GLN A 200 -1.00 8.82 23.98
C GLN A 200 -1.23 7.55 23.16
N GLN A 201 -2.42 7.39 22.56
CA GLN A 201 -2.75 6.20 21.79
C GLN A 201 -2.00 6.15 20.46
N GLU A 202 -1.82 7.29 19.79
CA GLU A 202 -1.02 7.38 18.55
C GLU A 202 0.46 7.14 18.82
N HIS A 203 1.00 7.71 19.90
CA HIS A 203 2.37 7.46 20.32
C HIS A 203 2.61 5.98 20.62
N GLU A 204 1.70 5.34 21.35
CA GLU A 204 1.81 3.92 21.71
C GLU A 204 1.71 3.02 20.49
N TRP A 205 0.79 3.32 19.55
CA TRP A 205 0.69 2.59 18.29
C TRP A 205 1.98 2.70 17.48
N LEU A 206 2.52 3.93 17.31
CA LEU A 206 3.77 4.14 16.58
C LEU A 206 4.96 3.43 17.26
N ARG A 207 4.98 3.42 18.60
CA ARG A 207 5.97 2.70 19.43
C ARG A 207 5.83 1.19 19.32
N SER A 208 4.66 0.66 18.97
CA SER A 208 4.42 -0.77 18.79
C SER A 208 4.90 -1.30 17.43
N CYS A 209 5.10 -0.42 16.44
CA CYS A 209 5.54 -0.83 15.10
C CYS A 209 6.88 -1.59 15.17
N PRO A 210 6.96 -2.82 14.64
CA PRO A 210 8.18 -3.62 14.63
C PRO A 210 9.22 -3.08 13.64
N TRP A 211 10.43 -3.64 13.68
CA TRP A 211 11.50 -3.27 12.74
C TRP A 211 11.29 -3.84 11.33
N TYR A 212 10.61 -4.98 11.24
CA TYR A 212 10.22 -5.62 9.98
C TYR A 212 8.91 -6.39 10.16
N ILE A 213 8.26 -6.70 9.05
CA ILE A 213 7.11 -7.59 8.97
C ILE A 213 7.45 -8.69 7.95
N ARG A 214 7.29 -9.95 8.32
CA ARG A 214 7.49 -11.09 7.41
C ARG A 214 6.15 -11.69 7.03
N SER A 215 5.98 -11.97 5.74
CA SER A 215 4.88 -12.78 5.19
C SER A 215 5.49 -14.05 4.61
N GLU A 216 5.17 -15.19 5.23
CA GLU A 216 5.65 -16.50 4.76
C GLU A 216 4.98 -16.87 3.43
N ASP A 217 3.67 -16.61 3.31
CA ASP A 217 2.90 -16.94 2.10
C ASP A 217 3.41 -16.22 0.85
N LEU A 218 3.91 -14.98 1.02
CA LEU A 218 4.49 -14.18 -0.07
C LEU A 218 6.01 -14.34 -0.22
N GLU A 219 6.65 -15.13 0.66
CA GLU A 219 8.11 -15.21 0.82
C GLU A 219 8.78 -13.82 0.84
N THR A 220 8.13 -12.87 1.53
CA THR A 220 8.45 -11.44 1.47
C THR A 220 8.62 -10.85 2.86
N VAL A 221 9.63 -10.00 3.02
CA VAL A 221 9.84 -9.19 4.21
C VAL A 221 9.72 -7.71 3.87
N PHE A 222 8.98 -6.99 4.70
CA PHE A 222 8.80 -5.54 4.64
C PHE A 222 9.69 -4.92 5.73
N VAL A 223 10.47 -3.91 5.36
CA VAL A 223 11.43 -3.23 6.25
C VAL A 223 11.54 -1.77 5.83
N HIS A 224 11.87 -0.85 6.73
CA HIS A 224 11.95 0.56 6.35
C HIS A 224 13.10 0.85 5.38
N ALA A 225 14.33 0.49 5.73
CA ALA A 225 15.52 0.74 4.92
C ALA A 225 16.06 -0.55 4.30
N GLY A 226 16.61 -1.47 5.10
CA GLY A 226 17.21 -2.67 4.54
C GLY A 226 17.99 -3.54 5.51
N PHE A 227 18.52 -4.64 4.97
CA PHE A 227 19.32 -5.61 5.69
C PHE A 227 20.77 -5.55 5.23
N GLN A 228 21.70 -5.74 6.16
CA GLN A 228 23.10 -5.86 5.80
C GLN A 228 23.30 -7.18 5.02
N PRO A 229 23.82 -7.15 3.79
CA PRO A 229 24.12 -8.36 3.04
C PRO A 229 25.09 -9.27 3.81
N ASP A 230 24.96 -10.58 3.57
CA ASP A 230 25.79 -11.63 4.15
C ASP A 230 25.75 -11.74 5.70
N VAL A 231 24.85 -11.00 6.36
CA VAL A 231 24.54 -11.15 7.80
C VAL A 231 23.25 -11.96 7.95
N PRO A 232 23.23 -13.01 8.79
CA PRO A 232 22.01 -13.78 9.07
C PRO A 232 20.86 -12.91 9.54
N PHE A 233 19.63 -13.29 9.22
CA PHE A 233 18.43 -12.48 9.46
C PHE A 233 18.23 -12.16 10.95
N GLU A 234 18.56 -13.11 11.83
CA GLU A 234 18.47 -13.04 13.29
C GLU A 234 19.52 -12.10 13.91
N GLU A 235 20.60 -11.83 13.18
CA GLU A 235 21.73 -10.98 13.61
C GLU A 235 21.62 -9.55 13.06
N GLN A 236 20.58 -9.27 12.27
CA GLN A 236 20.35 -7.95 11.70
C GLN A 236 20.08 -6.91 12.79
N LEU A 237 20.75 -5.77 12.68
CA LEU A 237 20.63 -4.70 13.67
C LEU A 237 19.50 -3.73 13.31
N PRO A 238 18.64 -3.34 14.27
CA PRO A 238 17.57 -2.37 14.04
C PRO A 238 18.03 -1.05 13.41
N ARG A 239 19.24 -0.59 13.76
CA ARG A 239 19.82 0.63 13.17
C ARG A 239 20.00 0.53 11.65
N HIS A 240 20.30 -0.66 11.11
CA HIS A 240 20.44 -0.87 9.66
C HIS A 240 19.07 -0.94 9.00
N MET A 241 18.13 -1.65 9.63
CA MET A 241 16.72 -1.72 9.19
C MET A 241 16.07 -0.35 9.08
N MET A 242 16.57 0.65 9.82
CA MET A 242 16.10 2.03 9.76
C MET A 242 16.92 2.97 8.88
N ASN A 243 18.20 2.66 8.57
CA ASN A 243 19.10 3.68 8.02
C ASN A 243 19.96 3.25 6.83
N LEU A 244 20.07 1.95 6.54
CA LEU A 244 20.99 1.43 5.52
C LEU A 244 20.66 1.98 4.12
N ARG A 245 21.70 2.42 3.39
CA ARG A 245 21.59 2.83 1.97
C ARG A 245 22.59 2.10 1.09
N SER A 246 23.85 2.03 1.52
CA SER A 246 24.90 1.37 0.75
C SER A 246 25.81 0.50 1.61
N VAL A 247 26.61 -0.32 0.95
CA VAL A 247 27.65 -1.16 1.53
C VAL A 247 28.97 -0.80 0.87
N LEU A 248 29.96 -0.43 1.68
CA LEU A 248 31.30 -0.06 1.24
C LEU A 248 32.05 -1.27 0.67
N GLU A 249 33.16 -1.03 -0.05
CA GLU A 249 34.00 -2.09 -0.63
C GLU A 249 34.52 -3.10 0.41
N ASN A 250 34.74 -2.65 1.66
CA ASN A 250 35.15 -3.49 2.77
C ASN A 250 33.98 -4.25 3.44
N GLY A 251 32.77 -4.20 2.88
CA GLY A 251 31.57 -4.83 3.42
C GLY A 251 30.86 -4.04 4.53
N ALA A 252 31.37 -2.86 4.93
CA ALA A 252 30.78 -2.09 6.00
C ALA A 252 29.46 -1.40 5.58
N PRO A 253 28.40 -1.43 6.41
CA PRO A 253 27.15 -0.77 6.12
C PRO A 253 27.28 0.76 6.23
N SER A 254 26.56 1.48 5.38
CA SER A 254 26.54 2.94 5.35
C SER A 254 25.12 3.50 5.25
N ALA A 255 24.86 4.54 6.04
CA ALA A 255 23.61 5.30 5.98
C ALA A 255 23.62 6.39 4.88
N ARG A 256 24.67 6.43 4.05
CA ARG A 256 24.86 7.40 2.96
C ARG A 256 25.14 6.66 1.66
N HIS A 257 24.92 7.33 0.55
CA HIS A 257 25.47 6.93 -0.75
C HIS A 257 26.96 7.29 -0.83
N SER A 258 27.76 6.70 0.06
CA SER A 258 29.23 6.70 -0.06
C SER A 258 29.65 5.85 -1.27
N ASN A 259 30.93 5.89 -1.68
CA ASN A 259 31.57 5.12 -2.79
C ASN A 259 31.34 3.57 -2.78
N GLY A 260 30.42 3.04 -1.98
CA GLY A 260 29.94 1.68 -2.00
C GLY A 260 28.74 1.46 -2.93
N MET A 261 28.25 0.22 -2.94
CA MET A 261 27.10 -0.21 -3.76
C MET A 261 25.80 -0.11 -2.96
N ALA A 262 24.69 0.20 -3.62
CA ALA A 262 23.36 0.11 -3.01
C ALA A 262 23.14 -1.28 -2.38
N TRP A 263 22.75 -1.34 -1.11
CA TRP A 263 22.65 -2.61 -0.38
C TRP A 263 21.69 -3.58 -1.08
N ALA A 264 20.59 -3.04 -1.61
CA ALA A 264 19.52 -3.79 -2.25
C ALA A 264 20.00 -4.57 -3.49
N ARG A 265 21.03 -4.06 -4.19
CA ARG A 265 21.67 -4.74 -5.32
C ARG A 265 22.48 -5.97 -4.89
N LEU A 266 22.98 -5.98 -3.66
CA LEU A 266 23.82 -7.04 -3.12
C LEU A 266 23.01 -8.15 -2.45
N TRP A 267 21.71 -7.94 -2.23
CA TRP A 267 20.85 -8.89 -1.56
C TRP A 267 20.57 -10.13 -2.41
N LYS A 268 20.88 -11.32 -1.88
CA LYS A 268 20.74 -12.61 -2.58
C LYS A 268 19.52 -13.42 -2.15
N GLY A 269 18.77 -12.97 -1.14
CA GLY A 269 17.63 -13.71 -0.58
C GLY A 269 18.00 -14.64 0.59
N PRO A 270 17.15 -15.64 0.91
CA PRO A 270 16.09 -16.19 0.04
C PRO A 270 14.86 -15.29 -0.10
N LEU A 271 14.49 -14.55 0.94
CA LEU A 271 13.29 -13.69 0.95
C LEU A 271 13.43 -12.49 0.00
N ARG A 272 12.31 -12.11 -0.61
CA ARG A 272 12.15 -10.80 -1.27
C ARG A 272 12.01 -9.70 -0.22
N VAL A 273 12.60 -8.53 -0.48
CA VAL A 273 12.55 -7.38 0.43
C VAL A 273 11.79 -6.22 -0.22
N VAL A 274 10.80 -5.69 0.48
CA VAL A 274 10.10 -4.47 0.09
C VAL A 274 10.41 -3.37 1.11
N PHE A 275 10.88 -2.22 0.65
CA PHE A 275 11.43 -1.18 1.52
C PHE A 275 11.16 0.25 1.05
N GLY A 276 11.46 1.23 1.90
CA GLY A 276 11.29 2.66 1.70
C GLY A 276 12.62 3.43 1.88
N HIS A 277 12.62 4.53 2.64
CA HIS A 277 13.76 5.33 3.13
C HIS A 277 14.64 6.06 2.09
N ASP A 278 14.81 5.47 0.90
CA ASP A 278 15.77 5.89 -0.09
C ASP A 278 15.23 6.76 -1.23
N ALA A 279 14.51 7.83 -0.86
CA ALA A 279 14.01 8.87 -1.77
C ALA A 279 15.05 9.43 -2.75
N TYR A 280 16.34 9.34 -2.41
CA TYR A 280 17.41 9.76 -3.32
C TYR A 280 17.45 8.90 -4.59
N MET A 281 17.29 7.58 -4.43
CA MET A 281 17.25 6.63 -5.54
C MET A 281 15.85 6.51 -6.15
N GLY A 282 14.81 6.93 -5.43
CA GLY A 282 13.43 6.82 -5.90
C GLY A 282 12.94 5.38 -5.93
N LEU A 283 12.12 5.05 -6.94
CA LEU A 283 11.67 3.68 -7.16
C LEU A 283 12.87 2.79 -7.52
N GLN A 284 13.05 1.69 -6.78
CA GLN A 284 14.11 0.72 -7.03
C GLN A 284 13.53 -0.64 -7.35
N LEU A 285 13.94 -1.24 -8.47
CA LEU A 285 13.51 -2.56 -8.91
C LEU A 285 14.73 -3.44 -9.14
N TRP A 286 15.11 -4.19 -8.11
CA TRP A 286 16.15 -5.20 -8.15
C TRP A 286 15.52 -6.59 -8.14
N ASP A 287 16.31 -7.62 -8.47
CA ASP A 287 15.85 -9.02 -8.57
C ASP A 287 15.02 -9.46 -7.35
N LYS A 288 15.51 -9.19 -6.14
CA LYS A 288 14.84 -9.55 -4.87
C LYS A 288 14.46 -8.37 -4.00
N CYS A 289 14.64 -7.13 -4.47
CA CYS A 289 14.42 -5.94 -3.65
C CYS A 289 13.61 -4.89 -4.40
N ILE A 290 12.56 -4.38 -3.76
CA ILE A 290 11.69 -3.34 -4.31
C ILE A 290 11.67 -2.16 -3.34
N GLY A 291 12.22 -1.02 -3.75
CA GLY A 291 12.21 0.23 -2.98
C GLY A 291 11.07 1.14 -3.44
N LEU A 292 10.16 1.53 -2.54
CA LEU A 292 8.94 2.28 -2.83
C LEU A 292 9.00 3.76 -2.43
N ASP A 293 10.10 4.22 -1.84
CA ASP A 293 10.26 5.64 -1.50
C ASP A 293 10.54 6.48 -2.74
N THR A 294 9.46 6.94 -3.36
CA THR A 294 9.46 7.85 -4.51
C THR A 294 9.41 9.32 -4.11
N GLY A 295 9.75 9.65 -2.86
CA GLY A 295 9.96 11.02 -2.40
C GLY A 295 8.70 11.88 -2.42
N CYS A 296 7.55 11.36 -1.98
CA CYS A 296 6.26 12.07 -1.97
C CYS A 296 6.37 13.47 -1.37
N VAL A 297 6.94 13.58 -0.16
CA VAL A 297 7.06 14.85 0.56
C VAL A 297 7.92 15.90 -0.16
N TYR A 298 8.82 15.43 -1.04
CA TYR A 298 9.71 16.27 -1.84
C TYR A 298 9.11 16.69 -3.19
N GLY A 299 7.81 16.46 -3.40
CA GLY A 299 7.12 16.76 -4.66
C GLY A 299 7.20 15.62 -5.68
N GLY A 300 7.65 14.44 -5.28
CA GLY A 300 7.66 13.23 -6.10
C GLY A 300 6.30 12.54 -6.13
N ARG A 301 6.27 11.26 -5.76
CA ARG A 301 5.04 10.43 -5.74
C ARG A 301 4.94 9.64 -4.45
N LEU A 302 3.73 9.28 -4.05
CA LEU A 302 3.51 8.20 -3.07
C LEU A 302 3.19 6.92 -3.83
N THR A 303 3.94 5.84 -3.55
CA THR A 303 3.90 4.61 -4.32
C THR A 303 3.53 3.42 -3.45
N ALA A 304 2.66 2.55 -3.99
CA ALA A 304 2.25 1.29 -3.44
C ALA A 304 2.64 0.11 -4.34
N LEU A 305 2.93 -1.04 -3.73
CA LEU A 305 3.03 -2.34 -4.38
C LEU A 305 1.85 -3.20 -3.92
N LEU A 306 1.06 -3.67 -4.88
CA LEU A 306 -0.02 -4.63 -4.66
C LEU A 306 0.52 -6.03 -4.84
N LEU A 307 0.33 -6.86 -3.82
CA LEU A 307 0.73 -8.25 -3.77
C LEU A 307 -0.50 -9.15 -3.59
N PRO A 308 -0.51 -10.32 -4.23
CA PRO A 308 0.64 -10.91 -4.92
C PRO A 308 0.81 -10.51 -6.40
N GLU A 309 -0.02 -9.61 -6.93
CA GLU A 309 -0.04 -9.25 -8.36
C GLU A 309 1.24 -8.55 -8.85
N ASN A 310 2.11 -8.12 -7.94
CA ASN A 310 3.31 -7.33 -8.22
C ASN A 310 3.01 -6.05 -9.02
N ARG A 311 1.87 -5.42 -8.73
CA ARG A 311 1.42 -4.22 -9.44
C ARG A 311 1.81 -2.96 -8.68
N LEU A 312 2.56 -2.09 -9.31
CA LEU A 312 2.89 -0.77 -8.77
C LEU A 312 1.79 0.24 -9.09
N ILE A 313 1.39 1.01 -8.09
CA ILE A 313 0.44 2.12 -8.21
C ILE A 313 1.06 3.34 -7.53
N SER A 314 0.92 4.53 -8.12
CA SER A 314 1.41 5.75 -7.47
C SER A 314 0.53 6.95 -7.77
N VAL A 315 0.47 7.87 -6.81
CA VAL A 315 -0.17 9.18 -6.97
C VAL A 315 0.87 10.29 -6.86
N PRO A 316 0.76 11.36 -7.68
CA PRO A 316 1.67 12.49 -7.58
C PRO A 316 1.44 13.25 -6.26
N ALA A 317 2.52 13.80 -5.69
CA ALA A 317 2.41 14.76 -4.62
C ALA A 317 1.61 15.98 -5.09
N ARG A 318 0.71 16.51 -4.24
CA ARG A 318 -0.09 17.70 -4.57
C ARG A 318 0.77 18.94 -4.74
N LYS A 319 1.91 18.96 -4.05
CA LYS A 319 2.96 19.99 -4.13
C LYS A 319 4.25 19.46 -3.51
N MET A 320 5.33 20.22 -3.67
CA MET A 320 6.53 20.04 -2.86
C MET A 320 6.29 20.61 -1.46
N TYR A 321 6.28 19.75 -0.44
CA TYR A 321 6.10 20.19 0.96
C TYR A 321 7.41 20.64 1.58
N VAL A 322 8.51 19.96 1.23
CA VAL A 322 9.86 20.29 1.68
C VAL A 322 10.82 20.21 0.49
N ALA A 323 11.76 21.14 0.39
CA ALA A 323 12.80 21.06 -0.62
C ALA A 323 13.72 19.85 -0.35
N PRO A 324 14.06 19.04 -1.37
CA PRO A 324 15.06 18.00 -1.20
C PRO A 324 16.39 18.62 -0.78
N ARG A 325 17.13 17.94 0.11
CA ARG A 325 18.48 18.39 0.46
C ARG A 325 19.33 18.41 -0.81
N LYS A 326 20.13 19.47 -1.00
CA LYS A 326 21.04 19.59 -2.16
C LYS A 326 21.89 18.33 -2.26
N ARG A 327 22.00 17.78 -3.47
CA ARG A 327 22.91 16.65 -3.79
C ARG A 327 24.33 17.12 -3.48
N GLY A 328 24.86 16.66 -2.35
CA GLY A 328 26.28 16.74 -2.01
C GLY A 328 27.00 15.52 -2.55
#